data_AF-A0A8T3XQR3-F1
#
_entry.id   AF-A0A8T3XQR3-F1
#
_cell.length_a   1.000
_cell.length_b   1.000
_cell.length_c   1.000
_cell.angle_alpha   90.00
_cell.angle_beta   90.00
_cell.angle_gamma   90.00
#
_symmetry.space_group_name_H-M   'P 1'
#
loop_
_entity.id
_entity.type
_entity.pdbx_description
1 polymer ?
#
loop_
_entity_poly.entity_id
_entity_poly.type
_entity_poly.pdbx_seq_one_letter_code
_entity_poly.pdbx_strand_id
1 'polypeptide(L)'
;MINLVLNVGDKWLWNWDIIDKDSRFLIANNVTNTRYIKDARKVFKKAKEVATENPKEIMSDGLQSYRKAIKKEFKTHKTKGETKHIR
;
A
#
# COMPACT_ATOMS: atom_id res chain seq x y z
N MET A 1 -5.98 2.76 -1.55
CA MET A 1 -5.40 1.41 -1.66
C MET A 1 -6.52 0.43 -1.75
N ILE A 2 -6.42 -0.48 -2.71
CA ILE A 2 -7.41 -1.53 -2.96
C ILE A 2 -6.66 -2.86 -2.90
N ASN A 3 -7.25 -3.84 -2.22
CA ASN A 3 -6.83 -5.23 -2.32
C ASN A 3 -7.92 -6.04 -3.01
N LEU A 4 -7.52 -6.99 -3.86
CA LEU A 4 -8.43 -7.87 -4.58
C LEU A 4 -7.87 -9.29 -4.57
N VAL A 5 -8.78 -10.25 -4.66
CA VAL A 5 -8.44 -11.66 -4.85
C VAL A 5 -8.52 -11.96 -6.34
N LEU A 6 -7.50 -12.62 -6.88
CA LEU A 6 -7.46 -13.12 -8.25
C LEU A 6 -7.50 -14.64 -8.23
N ASN A 7 -8.28 -15.25 -9.14
CA ASN A 7 -8.19 -16.67 -9.45
C ASN A 7 -7.41 -16.82 -10.76
N VAL A 8 -6.25 -17.48 -10.70
CA VAL A 8 -5.40 -17.75 -11.87
C VAL A 8 -5.05 -19.24 -11.86
N GLY A 9 -5.65 -20.02 -12.76
CA GLY A 9 -5.37 -21.45 -12.91
C GLY A 9 -5.51 -22.21 -11.59
N ASP A 10 -6.68 -22.10 -10.94
CA ASP A 10 -7.03 -22.72 -9.66
C ASP A 10 -6.20 -22.26 -8.45
N LYS A 11 -5.46 -21.17 -8.58
CA LYS A 11 -4.72 -20.54 -7.48
C LYS A 11 -5.30 -19.18 -7.13
N TRP A 12 -5.50 -18.98 -5.84
CA TRP A 12 -5.94 -17.70 -5.29
C TRP A 12 -4.73 -16.82 -4.95
N LEU A 13 -4.69 -15.63 -5.55
CA LEU A 13 -3.63 -14.64 -5.38
C LEU A 13 -4.20 -13.34 -4.82
N TRP A 14 -3.36 -12.59 -4.11
CA TRP A 14 -3.67 -11.28 -3.57
C TRP A 14 -3.05 -10.22 -4.44
N ASN A 15 -3.90 -9.39 -5.05
CA ASN A 15 -3.49 -8.21 -5.79
C ASN A 15 -3.53 -6.99 -4.88
N TRP A 16 -2.45 -6.21 -4.91
CA TRP A 16 -2.28 -5.00 -4.11
C TRP A 16 -2.10 -3.82 -5.03
N ASP A 17 -3.08 -2.92 -5.04
CA ASP A 17 -3.08 -1.73 -5.88
C ASP A 17 -3.00 -0.46 -5.06
N ILE A 18 -2.05 0.39 -5.45
CA ILE A 18 -1.92 1.75 -4.95
C ILE A 18 -2.22 2.69 -6.10
N ILE A 19 -3.24 3.50 -5.90
CA ILE A 19 -3.76 4.44 -6.88
C ILE A 19 -3.62 5.82 -6.29
N ASP A 20 -3.16 6.76 -7.11
CA ASP A 20 -3.18 8.18 -6.76
C ASP A 20 -4.62 8.71 -6.69
N LYS A 21 -4.95 9.43 -5.62
CA LYS A 21 -6.33 9.83 -5.35
C LYS A 21 -6.83 10.87 -6.34
N ASP A 22 -5.98 11.75 -6.85
CA ASP A 22 -6.45 12.88 -7.65
C ASP A 22 -6.49 12.50 -9.14
N SER A 23 -5.44 11.85 -9.63
CA SER A 23 -5.30 11.45 -11.02
C SER A 23 -5.92 10.10 -11.38
N ARG A 24 -6.23 9.26 -10.38
CA ARG A 24 -6.70 7.87 -10.55
C ARG A 24 -5.72 6.94 -11.27
N PHE A 25 -4.45 7.33 -11.41
CA PHE A 25 -3.42 6.45 -11.97
C PHE A 25 -2.95 5.42 -10.95
N LEU A 26 -2.72 4.20 -11.43
CA LEU A 26 -2.07 3.13 -10.66
C LEU A 26 -0.58 3.45 -10.53
N ILE A 27 -0.13 3.73 -9.31
CA ILE A 27 1.26 4.12 -9.01
C ILE A 27 2.10 2.93 -8.54
N ALA A 28 1.49 1.88 -8.01
CA ALA A 28 2.19 0.64 -7.69
C ALA A 28 1.25 -0.55 -7.69
N ASN A 29 1.78 -1.68 -8.15
CA ASN A 29 1.12 -2.97 -8.13
C ASN A 29 2.04 -4.04 -7.52
N ASN A 30 1.45 -4.99 -6.83
CA ASN A 30 2.12 -6.21 -6.40
C ASN A 30 1.13 -7.37 -6.36
N VAL A 31 1.54 -8.58 -6.73
CA VAL A 31 0.74 -9.80 -6.60
C VAL A 31 1.48 -10.78 -5.69
N THR A 32 0.79 -11.35 -4.69
CA THR A 32 1.40 -12.27 -3.72
C THR A 32 0.46 -13.43 -3.36
N ASN A 33 1.03 -14.53 -2.88
CA ASN A 33 0.25 -15.67 -2.39
C ASN A 33 -0.24 -15.47 -0.94
N THR A 34 0.34 -14.50 -0.22
CA THR A 34 0.08 -14.22 1.20
C THR A 34 -0.31 -12.77 1.44
N ARG A 35 -0.92 -12.49 2.60
CA ARG A 35 -1.35 -11.14 3.05
C ARG A 35 -0.57 -10.57 4.21
N TYR A 36 0.71 -10.90 4.32
CA TYR A 36 1.50 -10.52 5.48
C TYR A 36 2.08 -9.12 5.35
N ILE A 37 2.58 -8.60 6.48
CA ILE A 37 3.21 -7.27 6.55
C ILE A 37 4.34 -7.14 5.52
N LYS A 38 5.11 -8.20 5.27
CA LYS A 38 6.19 -8.19 4.26
C LYS A 38 5.65 -7.92 2.85
N ASP A 39 4.48 -8.43 2.52
CA ASP A 39 3.85 -8.25 1.21
C ASP A 39 3.32 -6.83 1.04
N ALA A 40 2.62 -6.32 2.06
CA ALA A 40 2.19 -4.92 2.10
C ALA A 40 3.37 -3.95 2.00
N ARG A 41 4.49 -4.23 2.69
CA ARG A 41 5.70 -3.40 2.61
C ARG A 41 6.28 -3.34 1.20
N LYS A 42 6.26 -4.44 0.45
CA LYS A 42 6.79 -4.46 -0.94
C LYS A 42 6.03 -3.48 -1.82
N VAL A 43 4.69 -3.47 -1.77
CA VAL A 43 3.90 -2.55 -2.60
C VAL A 43 4.06 -1.10 -2.17
N PHE A 44 4.14 -0.83 -0.86
CA PHE A 44 4.40 0.52 -0.36
C PHE A 44 5.78 1.05 -0.73
N LYS A 45 6.80 0.18 -0.71
CA LYS A 45 8.15 0.54 -1.16
C LYS A 45 8.14 0.91 -2.65
N LYS A 46 7.48 0.11 -3.50
CA LYS A 46 7.29 0.44 -4.93
C LYS A 46 6.61 1.80 -5.12
N ALA A 47 5.52 2.07 -4.40
CA ALA A 47 4.84 3.36 -4.49
C ALA A 47 5.74 4.52 -4.03
N LYS A 48 6.59 4.31 -3.03
CA LYS A 48 7.55 5.32 -2.57
C LYS A 48 8.66 5.62 -3.59
N GLU A 49 9.05 4.64 -4.40
CA GLU A 49 10.03 4.84 -5.48
C GLU A 49 9.42 5.65 -6.63
N VAL A 50 8.11 5.56 -6.86
CA VAL A 50 7.38 6.33 -7.86
C VAL A 50 6.98 7.73 -7.35
N ALA A 51 6.66 7.85 -6.07
CA ALA A 51 6.25 9.11 -5.47
C ALA A 51 7.45 10.01 -5.15
N THR A 52 7.43 11.25 -5.62
CA THR A 52 8.47 12.25 -5.34
C THR A 52 8.51 12.65 -3.86
N GLU A 53 7.38 12.56 -3.16
CA GLU A 53 7.21 12.93 -1.76
C GLU A 53 6.42 11.86 -0.99
N ASN A 54 6.51 11.89 0.34
CA ASN A 54 5.68 11.02 1.17
C ASN A 54 4.20 11.43 1.06
N PRO A 55 3.26 10.48 0.97
CA PRO A 55 1.84 10.79 0.94
C PRO A 55 1.39 11.40 2.27
N LYS A 56 0.53 12.42 2.21
CA LYS A 56 -0.11 13.02 3.40
C LYS A 56 -1.12 12.06 4.04
N GLU A 57 -1.86 11.35 3.19
CA GLU A 57 -2.93 10.43 3.59
C GLU A 57 -2.84 9.14 2.79
N ILE A 58 -3.06 8.01 3.45
CA ILE A 58 -3.23 6.71 2.81
C ILE A 58 -4.59 6.18 3.22
N MET A 59 -5.46 5.95 2.24
CA MET A 59 -6.78 5.32 2.43
C MET A 59 -6.68 3.84 2.07
N SER A 60 -7.25 2.95 2.89
CA SER A 60 -7.26 1.50 2.64
C SER A 60 -8.50 0.85 3.22
N ASP A 61 -8.86 -0.35 2.76
CA ASP A 61 -9.92 -1.23 3.32
C ASP A 61 -9.75 -1.68 4.79
N GLY A 62 -8.71 -1.23 5.50
CA GLY A 62 -8.54 -1.48 6.92
C GLY A 62 -7.75 -2.74 7.28
N LEU A 63 -7.18 -3.47 6.31
CA LEU A 63 -6.35 -4.65 6.60
C LEU A 63 -5.25 -4.35 7.64
N GLN A 64 -5.13 -5.22 8.64
CA GLN A 64 -4.24 -5.00 9.78
C GLN A 64 -2.75 -4.89 9.40
N SER A 65 -2.33 -5.58 8.34
CA SER A 65 -0.95 -5.58 7.85
C SER A 65 -0.49 -4.19 7.37
N TYR A 66 -1.41 -3.36 6.89
CA TYR A 66 -1.11 -2.01 6.40
C TYR A 66 -0.57 -1.10 7.48
N ARG A 67 -1.17 -1.08 8.67
CA ARG A 67 -0.75 -0.18 9.75
C ARG A 67 0.75 -0.31 10.06
N LYS A 68 1.23 -1.56 10.16
CA LYS A 68 2.65 -1.84 10.43
C LYS A 68 3.52 -1.57 9.21
N ALA A 69 3.02 -1.81 8.00
CA ALA A 69 3.77 -1.57 6.77
C ALA A 69 3.95 -0.06 6.49
N ILE A 70 2.88 0.72 6.56
CA ILE A 70 2.90 2.19 6.38
C ILE A 70 3.89 2.84 7.36
N LYS A 71 3.80 2.48 8.66
CA LYS A 71 4.70 3.03 9.68
C LYS A 71 6.18 2.73 9.40
N LYS A 72 6.49 1.59 8.78
CA LYS A 72 7.86 1.20 8.43
C LYS A 72 8.38 1.91 7.20
N GLU A 73 7.55 2.13 6.18
CA GLU A 73 7.99 2.69 4.90
C GLU A 73 7.95 4.24 4.86
N PHE A 74 6.96 4.88 5.47
CA PHE A 74 6.71 6.32 5.35
C PHE A 74 7.07 7.14 6.59
N LYS A 75 7.97 6.64 7.46
CA LYS A 75 8.56 7.33 8.63
C LYS A 75 7.67 8.43 9.26
N THR A 76 6.87 8.02 10.24
CA THR A 76 6.01 8.85 11.09
C THR A 76 6.82 9.73 12.08
N HIS A 77 7.77 10.55 11.62
CA HIS A 77 8.45 11.51 12.52
C HIS A 77 7.59 12.77 12.67
N LYS A 78 7.25 13.11 13.91
CA LYS A 78 6.36 14.23 14.32
C LYS A 78 6.81 15.62 13.83
N THR A 79 8.00 15.77 13.28
CA THR A 79 8.64 17.07 13.05
C THR A 79 8.34 17.72 11.71
N LYS A 80 7.74 17.04 10.72
CA LYS A 80 7.10 17.64 9.53
C LYS A 80 6.49 16.54 8.64
N GLY A 81 5.16 16.50 8.51
CA GLY A 81 4.47 15.70 7.49
C GLY A 81 4.21 14.24 7.85
N GLU A 82 3.51 13.97 8.97
CA GLU A 82 3.08 12.62 9.32
C GLU A 82 2.05 12.07 8.32
N THR A 83 2.35 10.94 7.67
CA THR A 83 1.38 10.22 6.84
C THR A 83 0.24 9.67 7.71
N LYS A 84 -0.99 10.16 7.50
CA LYS A 84 -2.18 9.67 8.19
C LYS A 84 -2.72 8.42 7.49
N HIS A 85 -2.97 7.36 8.26
CA HIS A 85 -3.65 6.16 7.77
C HIS A 85 -5.15 6.27 8.05
N ILE A 86 -5.95 6.34 6.99
CA ILE A 86 -7.42 6.38 7.01
C ILE A 86 -7.92 5.00 6.57
N ARG A 87 -8.90 4.46 7.28
CA ARG A 87 -9.54 3.17 7.00
C ARG A 87 -10.96 3.39 6.54
#